data_AF-A0A1H7T9M0-F1
#
_entry.id   AF-A0A1H7T9M0-F1
#
_cell.length_a   1.000
_cell.length_b   1.000
_cell.length_c   1.000
_cell.angle_alpha   90.00
_cell.angle_beta   90.00
_cell.angle_gamma   90.00
#
_symmetry.space_group_name_H-M   'P 1'
#
loop_
_entity.id
_entity.type
_entity.pdbx_description
1 polymer ?
#
loop_
_entity_poly.entity_id
_entity_poly.type
_entity_poly.pdbx_seq_one_letter_code
_entity_poly.pdbx_strand_id
1 'polypeptide(L)'
;MAQLEQRDSGERPVSRDEVHGLLSSHRRRYALHAIKQADGPTELSNLAEQVAAWENEKAVRDVTSTERHRVYTSMQQTHLPALERAGVITHDNGTITLTEQATVLDVYLDVVPGNSIPWAEYYLGLSAVAISLVAAVWVGVFPSWIPQLVWAAIISLLFMGSAAYHVYQNRRMRLGETDKPPELME
;
A
#
# COMPACT_ATOMS: atom_id res chain seq x y z
N MET A 1 -43.16 -23.19 0.91
CA MET A 1 -43.27 -21.75 1.16
C MET A 1 -42.00 -21.33 1.87
N ALA A 2 -41.20 -20.51 1.20
CA ALA A 2 -39.92 -20.02 1.66
C ALA A 2 -40.11 -18.96 2.75
N GLN A 3 -39.40 -19.08 3.87
CA GLN A 3 -39.13 -17.97 4.77
C GLN A 3 -37.72 -18.09 5.35
N LEU A 4 -36.83 -17.30 4.75
CA LEU A 4 -35.77 -16.49 5.37
C LEU A 4 -34.67 -17.24 6.14
N GLU A 5 -33.66 -17.69 5.40
CA GLU A 5 -32.28 -17.68 5.91
C GLU A 5 -31.94 -16.23 6.30
N GLN A 6 -31.91 -15.98 7.61
CA GLN A 6 -31.34 -14.78 8.18
C GLN A 6 -29.86 -14.73 7.79
N ARG A 7 -29.55 -13.89 6.80
CA ARG A 7 -28.18 -13.51 6.46
C ARG A 7 -27.65 -12.71 7.66
N ASP A 8 -26.79 -13.33 8.45
CA ASP A 8 -26.04 -12.72 9.54
C ASP A 8 -25.13 -11.62 8.97
N SER A 9 -25.70 -10.44 8.71
CA SER A 9 -24.96 -9.21 8.44
C SER A 9 -24.52 -8.59 9.78
N GLY A 10 -23.82 -9.39 10.59
CA GLY A 10 -22.95 -8.86 11.63
C GLY A 10 -21.68 -8.38 10.94
N GLU A 11 -21.47 -7.06 10.92
CA GLU A 11 -20.25 -6.43 10.42
C GLU A 11 -19.05 -6.94 11.21
N ARG A 12 -18.44 -8.04 10.74
CA ARG A 12 -17.16 -8.49 11.26
C ARG A 12 -16.08 -7.62 10.61
N PRO A 13 -15.23 -6.97 11.41
CA PRO A 13 -14.09 -6.24 10.86
C PRO A 13 -13.21 -7.22 10.06
N VAL A 14 -12.79 -6.79 8.87
CA VAL A 14 -11.94 -7.58 7.97
C VAL A 14 -10.68 -7.99 8.71
N SER A 15 -10.37 -9.29 8.74
CA SER A 15 -9.19 -9.79 9.43
C SER A 15 -7.90 -9.37 8.71
N ARG A 16 -6.77 -9.30 9.44
CA ARG A 16 -5.47 -8.90 8.85
C ARG A 16 -5.03 -9.82 7.71
N ASP A 17 -5.27 -11.12 7.81
CA ASP A 17 -4.89 -12.09 6.77
C ASP A 17 -5.75 -11.94 5.52
N GLU A 18 -7.03 -11.60 5.71
CA GLU A 18 -7.96 -11.30 4.63
C GLU A 18 -7.62 -9.98 3.94
N VAL A 19 -7.26 -8.94 4.71
CA VAL A 19 -6.69 -7.69 4.18
C VAL A 19 -5.47 -7.97 3.32
N HIS A 20 -4.51 -8.77 3.80
CA HIS A 20 -3.32 -9.12 3.03
C HIS A 20 -3.68 -9.88 1.74
N GLY A 21 -4.61 -10.84 1.83
CA GLY A 21 -5.15 -11.55 0.67
C GLY A 21 -5.77 -10.60 -0.35
N LEU A 22 -6.56 -9.61 0.08
CA LEU A 22 -7.17 -8.61 -0.79
C LEU A 22 -6.11 -7.70 -1.42
N LEU A 23 -5.18 -7.15 -0.63
CA LEU A 23 -4.19 -6.19 -1.12
C LEU A 23 -3.05 -6.80 -1.95
N SER A 24 -2.88 -8.12 -1.93
CA SER A 24 -1.89 -8.83 -2.77
C SER A 24 -2.08 -8.61 -4.28
N SER A 25 -3.29 -8.27 -4.73
CA SER A 25 -3.56 -7.98 -6.13
C SER A 25 -3.40 -6.49 -6.41
N HIS A 26 -2.43 -6.15 -7.26
CA HIS A 26 -2.24 -4.80 -7.80
C HIS A 26 -3.54 -4.22 -8.37
N ARG A 27 -4.30 -5.03 -9.12
CA ARG A 27 -5.56 -4.61 -9.71
C ARG A 27 -6.66 -4.29 -8.66
N ARG A 28 -6.69 -5.00 -7.50
CA ARG A 28 -7.58 -4.63 -6.37
C ARG A 28 -7.13 -3.35 -5.68
N ARG A 29 -5.82 -3.14 -5.53
CA ARG A 29 -5.27 -1.88 -4.99
C ARG A 29 -5.63 -0.68 -5.88
N TYR A 30 -5.47 -0.83 -7.19
CA TYR A 30 -5.90 0.17 -8.16
C TYR A 30 -7.40 0.43 -8.09
N ALA A 31 -8.23 -0.62 -8.04
CA ALA A 31 -9.67 -0.44 -7.91
C ALA A 31 -10.04 0.39 -6.67
N LEU A 32 -9.50 0.04 -5.50
CA LEU A 32 -9.76 0.76 -4.24
C LEU A 32 -9.29 2.21 -4.32
N HIS A 33 -8.13 2.46 -4.92
CA HIS A 33 -7.61 3.81 -5.10
C HIS A 33 -8.50 4.66 -6.00
N ALA A 34 -8.98 4.11 -7.13
CA ALA A 34 -9.90 4.81 -8.03
C ALA A 34 -11.27 5.08 -7.41
N ILE A 35 -11.83 4.14 -6.63
CA ILE A 35 -13.10 4.34 -5.93
C ILE A 35 -12.94 5.44 -4.87
N LYS A 36 -11.79 5.49 -4.18
CA LYS A 36 -11.48 6.53 -3.19
C LYS A 36 -11.31 7.91 -3.83
N GLN A 37 -10.62 7.98 -4.97
CA GLN A 37 -10.39 9.22 -5.71
C GLN A 37 -11.67 9.81 -6.30
N ALA A 38 -12.66 8.97 -6.62
CA ALA A 38 -13.95 9.43 -7.12
C ALA A 38 -14.78 10.23 -6.09
N ASP A 39 -14.38 10.19 -4.80
CA ASP A 39 -15.03 10.89 -3.67
C ASP A 39 -16.57 10.74 -3.67
N GLY A 40 -17.03 9.51 -3.97
CA GLY A 40 -18.44 9.21 -4.15
C GLY A 40 -18.70 7.93 -4.95
N PRO A 41 -19.98 7.65 -5.25
CA PRO A 41 -20.37 6.48 -6.03
C PRO A 41 -19.77 6.51 -7.46
N THR A 42 -19.15 5.41 -7.90
CA THR A 42 -18.52 5.29 -9.22
C THR A 42 -19.02 4.10 -10.01
N GLU A 43 -19.00 4.19 -11.34
CA GLU A 43 -19.40 3.09 -12.22
C GLU A 43 -18.23 2.16 -12.54
N LEU A 44 -18.55 0.88 -12.80
CA LEU A 44 -17.55 -0.11 -13.24
C LEU A 44 -16.85 0.31 -14.55
N SER A 45 -17.54 1.03 -15.43
CA SER A 45 -17.01 1.59 -16.68
C SER A 45 -15.83 2.55 -16.41
N ASN A 46 -16.06 3.55 -15.56
CA ASN A 46 -15.08 4.55 -15.14
C ASN A 46 -13.92 3.90 -14.39
N LEU A 47 -14.24 2.96 -13.49
CA LEU A 47 -13.24 2.19 -12.76
C LEU A 47 -12.32 1.42 -13.71
N ALA A 48 -12.90 0.72 -14.69
CA ALA A 48 -12.14 -0.06 -15.65
C ALA A 48 -11.24 0.81 -16.54
N GLU A 49 -11.71 2.00 -16.91
CA GLU A 49 -10.94 2.94 -17.73
C GLU A 49 -9.76 3.52 -16.95
N GLN A 50 -9.98 3.97 -15.71
CA GLN A 50 -8.93 4.50 -14.84
C GLN A 50 -7.88 3.44 -14.51
N VAL A 51 -8.31 2.24 -14.13
CA VAL A 51 -7.40 1.12 -13.82
C VAL A 51 -6.63 0.70 -15.07
N ALA A 52 -7.24 0.67 -16.25
CA ALA A 52 -6.55 0.37 -17.50
C ALA A 52 -5.50 1.45 -17.86
N ALA A 53 -5.79 2.72 -17.58
CA ALA A 53 -4.85 3.82 -17.77
C ALA A 53 -3.60 3.63 -16.90
N TRP A 54 -3.80 3.27 -15.62
CA TRP A 54 -2.70 2.99 -14.69
C TRP A 54 -1.90 1.74 -15.04
N GLU A 55 -2.54 0.63 -15.42
CA GLU A 55 -1.83 -0.59 -15.80
C GLU A 55 -0.99 -0.47 -17.07
N ASN A 56 -1.31 0.50 -17.94
CA ASN A 56 -0.61 0.74 -19.20
C ASN A 56 0.14 2.07 -19.21
N GLU A 57 0.30 2.71 -18.05
CA GLU A 57 1.07 3.95 -17.85
C GLU A 57 0.73 5.07 -18.84
N LYS A 58 -0.56 5.30 -19.06
CA LYS A 58 -1.03 6.28 -20.06
C LYS A 58 -2.21 7.09 -19.56
N ALA A 59 -2.56 8.13 -20.30
CA ALA A 59 -3.75 8.90 -20.00
C ALA A 59 -5.01 8.07 -20.32
N VAL A 60 -6.07 8.30 -19.55
CA VAL A 60 -7.40 7.68 -19.73
C VAL A 60 -7.88 7.77 -21.19
N ARG A 61 -7.71 8.94 -21.81
CA ARG A 61 -8.07 9.18 -23.22
C ARG A 61 -7.32 8.31 -24.25
N ASP A 62 -6.17 7.76 -23.87
CA ASP A 62 -5.32 6.93 -24.73
C ASP A 62 -5.55 5.42 -24.48
N VAL A 63 -6.51 5.07 -23.60
CA VAL A 63 -6.92 3.69 -23.34
C VAL A 63 -7.72 3.14 -24.52
N THR A 64 -7.29 2.00 -25.05
CA THR A 64 -7.98 1.31 -26.13
C THR A 64 -9.20 0.56 -25.60
N SER A 65 -10.18 0.32 -26.46
CA SER A 65 -11.35 -0.48 -26.10
C SER A 65 -10.98 -1.89 -25.62
N THR A 66 -9.92 -2.49 -26.16
CA THR A 66 -9.46 -3.84 -25.77
C THR A 66 -8.89 -3.85 -24.36
N GLU A 67 -8.06 -2.88 -23.99
CA GLU A 67 -7.50 -2.77 -22.64
C GLU A 67 -8.60 -2.51 -21.62
N ARG A 68 -9.50 -1.55 -21.91
CA ARG A 68 -10.66 -1.27 -21.07
C ARG A 68 -11.53 -2.51 -20.87
N HIS A 69 -11.84 -3.25 -21.94
CA HIS A 69 -12.67 -4.45 -21.85
C HIS A 69 -12.01 -5.56 -21.01
N ARG A 70 -10.68 -5.73 -21.14
CA ARG A 70 -9.93 -6.71 -20.34
C ARG A 70 -9.97 -6.38 -18.84
N VAL A 71 -9.85 -5.10 -18.49
CA VAL A 71 -9.95 -4.67 -17.09
C VAL A 71 -11.39 -4.79 -16.59
N TYR A 72 -12.37 -4.34 -17.37
CA TYR A 72 -13.80 -4.42 -17.05
C TYR A 72 -14.22 -5.84 -16.68
N THR A 73 -13.94 -6.81 -17.56
CA THR A 73 -14.34 -8.22 -17.36
C THR A 73 -13.71 -8.80 -16.10
N SER A 74 -12.43 -8.52 -15.87
CA SER A 74 -11.71 -8.99 -14.68
C SER A 74 -12.18 -8.30 -13.39
N MET A 75 -12.52 -7.02 -13.45
CA MET A 75 -13.14 -6.30 -12.34
C MET A 75 -14.46 -6.93 -11.95
N GLN A 76 -15.32 -7.17 -12.94
CA GLN A 76 -16.65 -7.75 -12.74
C GLN A 76 -16.59 -9.18 -12.19
N GLN A 77 -15.70 -10.02 -12.73
CA GLN A 77 -15.71 -11.46 -12.42
C GLN A 77 -14.88 -11.83 -11.19
N THR A 78 -13.85 -11.05 -10.86
CA THR A 78 -12.85 -11.47 -9.86
C THR A 78 -12.66 -10.44 -8.76
N HIS A 79 -12.43 -9.19 -9.11
CA HIS A 79 -11.95 -8.21 -8.14
C HIS A 79 -13.07 -7.59 -7.30
N LEU A 80 -14.14 -7.09 -7.92
CA LEU A 80 -15.27 -6.52 -7.18
C LEU A 80 -15.99 -7.57 -6.32
N PRO A 81 -16.28 -8.80 -6.80
CA PRO A 81 -16.89 -9.83 -5.95
C PRO A 81 -16.03 -10.23 -4.75
N ALA A 82 -14.70 -10.11 -4.84
CA ALA A 82 -13.83 -10.37 -3.71
C ALA A 82 -13.87 -9.21 -2.68
N LEU A 83 -13.87 -7.97 -3.15
CA LEU A 83 -13.97 -6.78 -2.29
C LEU A 83 -15.35 -6.67 -1.61
N GLU A 84 -16.42 -7.03 -2.31
CA GLU A 84 -17.78 -7.05 -1.79
C GLU A 84 -17.98 -8.15 -0.74
N ARG A 85 -17.45 -9.36 -0.97
CA ARG A 85 -17.47 -10.44 0.03
C ARG A 85 -16.75 -10.08 1.32
N ALA A 86 -15.70 -9.28 1.21
CA ALA A 86 -14.96 -8.75 2.35
C ALA A 86 -15.63 -7.52 2.98
N GLY A 87 -16.78 -7.07 2.48
CA GLY A 87 -17.50 -5.91 3.00
C GLY A 87 -16.83 -4.57 2.77
N VAL A 88 -15.77 -4.50 1.95
CA VAL A 88 -14.99 -3.26 1.70
C VAL A 88 -15.70 -2.31 0.74
N ILE A 89 -16.50 -2.87 -0.16
CA ILE A 89 -17.33 -2.10 -1.11
C ILE A 89 -18.76 -2.59 -1.07
N THR A 90 -19.70 -1.73 -1.47
CA THR A 90 -21.02 -2.16 -1.91
C THR A 90 -21.18 -1.86 -3.40
N HIS A 91 -21.90 -2.75 -4.09
CA HIS A 91 -22.27 -2.59 -5.48
C HIS A 91 -23.79 -2.68 -5.60
N ASP A 92 -24.44 -1.54 -5.82
CA ASP A 92 -25.89 -1.45 -5.99
C ASP A 92 -26.23 -0.66 -7.27
N ASN A 93 -27.18 -1.16 -8.04
CA ASN A 93 -27.69 -0.51 -9.26
C ASN A 93 -26.59 -0.03 -10.23
N GLY A 94 -25.51 -0.82 -10.39
CA GLY A 94 -24.39 -0.49 -11.30
C GLY A 94 -23.37 0.50 -10.72
N THR A 95 -23.55 0.90 -9.47
CA THR A 95 -22.70 1.88 -8.80
C THR A 95 -21.95 1.25 -7.63
N ILE A 96 -20.67 1.61 -7.50
CA ILE A 96 -19.72 1.06 -6.54
C ILE A 96 -19.38 2.14 -5.52
N THR A 97 -19.46 1.82 -4.24
CA THR A 97 -19.09 2.72 -3.14
C THR A 97 -18.22 2.01 -2.11
N LEU A 98 -17.33 2.75 -1.46
CA LEU A 98 -16.59 2.26 -0.29
C LEU A 98 -17.51 2.20 0.93
N THR A 99 -17.34 1.19 1.76
CA THR A 99 -18.00 1.08 3.07
C THR A 99 -17.14 1.71 4.16
N GLU A 100 -17.70 1.87 5.36
CA GLU A 100 -16.92 2.28 6.55
C GLU A 100 -15.81 1.27 6.90
N GLN A 101 -15.97 -0.01 6.54
CA GLN A 101 -14.94 -1.03 6.77
C GLN A 101 -13.70 -0.81 5.90
N ALA A 102 -13.84 -0.09 4.77
CA ALA A 102 -12.71 0.27 3.94
C ALA A 102 -11.71 1.21 4.64
N THR A 103 -12.13 1.94 5.67
CA THR A 103 -11.23 2.78 6.49
C THR A 103 -10.15 1.95 7.20
N VAL A 104 -10.42 0.67 7.51
CA VAL A 104 -9.41 -0.25 8.05
C VAL A 104 -8.36 -0.56 6.99
N LEU A 105 -8.77 -0.65 5.72
CA LEU A 105 -7.90 -0.96 4.59
C LEU A 105 -7.01 0.22 4.20
N ASP A 106 -7.46 1.46 4.43
CA ASP A 106 -6.67 2.68 4.22
C ASP A 106 -5.33 2.63 4.97
N VAL A 107 -5.33 2.17 6.23
CA VAL A 107 -4.12 2.04 7.04
C VAL A 107 -3.12 1.03 6.44
N TYR A 108 -3.62 0.01 5.73
CA TYR A 108 -2.76 -1.01 5.10
C TYR A 108 -2.33 -0.63 3.68
N LEU A 109 -3.17 0.12 2.95
CA LEU A 109 -2.81 0.70 1.66
C LEU A 109 -1.70 1.75 1.81
N ASP A 110 -1.72 2.54 2.90
CA ASP A 110 -0.72 3.57 3.24
C ASP A 110 0.71 3.01 3.44
N VAL A 111 0.91 1.68 3.45
CA VAL A 111 2.13 1.05 3.98
C VAL A 111 3.02 0.33 2.94
N VAL A 112 2.66 0.24 1.65
CA VAL A 112 3.52 -0.53 0.71
C VAL A 112 3.83 0.19 -0.60
N PRO A 113 4.85 1.07 -0.64
CA PRO A 113 5.60 1.33 -1.85
C PRO A 113 6.39 0.06 -2.24
N GLY A 114 6.01 -0.57 -3.35
CA GLY A 114 6.60 -1.81 -3.89
C GLY A 114 8.07 -1.71 -4.34
N ASN A 115 8.73 -0.57 -4.12
CA ASN A 115 10.13 -0.33 -4.48
C ASN A 115 11.00 0.10 -3.26
N SER A 116 10.59 -0.27 -2.05
CA SER A 116 11.38 -0.02 -0.84
C SER A 116 12.16 -1.27 -0.45
N ILE A 117 13.45 -1.11 -0.09
CA ILE A 117 14.26 -2.19 0.50
C ILE A 117 13.46 -2.77 1.67
N PRO A 118 13.20 -4.09 1.72
CA PRO A 118 12.48 -4.70 2.83
C PRO A 118 13.06 -4.25 4.16
N TRP A 119 12.21 -3.85 5.11
CA TRP A 119 12.65 -3.34 6.41
C TRP A 119 13.68 -4.23 7.09
N ALA A 120 13.51 -5.54 6.96
CA ALA A 120 14.46 -6.53 7.46
C ALA A 120 15.86 -6.37 6.84
N GLU A 121 15.98 -6.21 5.52
CA GLU A 121 17.25 -6.03 4.82
C GLU A 121 17.92 -4.70 5.17
N TYR A 122 17.12 -3.63 5.30
CA TYR A 122 17.63 -2.33 5.72
C TYR A 122 18.23 -2.39 7.14
N TYR A 123 17.47 -2.93 8.10
CA TYR A 123 17.96 -3.05 9.49
C TYR A 123 19.11 -4.04 9.60
N LEU A 124 19.14 -5.11 8.80
CA LEU A 124 20.28 -6.03 8.73
C LEU A 124 21.53 -5.32 8.21
N GLY A 125 21.43 -4.57 7.12
CA GLY A 125 22.55 -3.78 6.57
C GLY A 125 23.04 -2.71 7.54
N LEU A 126 22.11 -1.95 8.14
CA LEU A 126 22.43 -0.92 9.13
C LEU A 126 23.12 -1.52 10.36
N SER A 127 22.62 -2.64 10.86
CA SER A 127 23.23 -3.37 11.97
C SER A 127 24.60 -3.93 11.61
N ALA A 128 24.78 -4.46 10.39
CA ALA A 128 26.06 -4.95 9.93
C ALA A 128 27.12 -3.82 9.90
N VAL A 129 26.78 -2.64 9.37
CA VAL A 129 27.68 -1.47 9.38
C VAL A 129 28.04 -1.06 10.81
N ALA A 130 27.06 -0.99 11.72
CA ALA A 130 27.29 -0.64 13.11
C ALA A 130 28.21 -1.66 13.81
N ILE A 131 27.96 -2.96 13.61
CA ILE A 131 28.78 -4.04 14.19
C ILE A 131 30.20 -4.00 13.62
N SER A 132 30.37 -3.83 12.31
CA SER A 132 31.69 -3.72 11.67
C SER A 132 32.48 -2.55 12.22
N LEU A 133 31.84 -1.40 12.46
CA LEU A 133 32.49 -0.25 13.06
C LEU A 133 32.92 -0.53 14.50
N VAL A 134 32.05 -1.15 15.32
CA VAL A 134 32.37 -1.54 16.70
C VAL A 134 33.54 -2.54 16.73
N ALA A 135 33.53 -3.53 15.85
CA ALA A 135 34.60 -4.52 15.75
C ALA A 135 35.94 -3.88 15.36
N ALA A 136 35.94 -2.95 14.40
CA ALA A 136 37.15 -2.23 13.99
C ALA A 136 37.71 -1.35 15.13
N VAL A 137 36.86 -0.70 15.91
CA VAL A 137 37.27 0.04 17.12
C VAL A 137 37.84 -0.91 18.17
N TRP A 138 37.21 -2.07 18.39
CA TRP A 138 37.63 -3.05 19.39
C TRP A 138 39.00 -3.67 19.10
N VAL A 139 39.31 -3.97 17.84
CA VAL A 139 40.62 -4.51 17.41
C VAL A 139 41.70 -3.43 17.31
N GLY A 140 41.36 -2.15 17.54
CA GLY A 140 42.32 -1.05 17.54
C GLY A 140 42.77 -0.61 16.14
N VAL A 141 41.90 -0.78 15.13
CA VAL A 141 42.16 -0.30 13.75
C VAL A 141 42.33 1.23 13.72
N PHE A 142 41.66 1.93 14.64
CA PHE A 142 41.67 3.38 14.71
C PHE A 142 42.64 3.93 15.77
N PRO A 143 43.14 5.17 15.60
CA PRO A 143 44.07 5.76 16.55
C PRO A 143 43.51 5.93 17.97
N SER A 144 44.35 5.71 18.98
CA SER A 144 43.99 5.74 20.41
C SER A 144 43.68 7.14 20.97
N TRP A 145 43.98 8.21 20.23
CA TRP A 145 43.67 9.59 20.63
C TRP A 145 42.20 9.97 20.39
N ILE A 146 41.43 9.10 19.73
CA ILE A 146 39.98 9.30 19.51
C ILE A 146 39.21 8.78 20.72
N PRO A 147 38.44 9.62 21.44
CA PRO A 147 37.65 9.19 22.58
C PRO A 147 36.57 8.17 22.18
N GLN A 148 36.29 7.18 23.04
CA GLN A 148 35.27 6.16 22.80
C GLN A 148 33.86 6.75 22.55
N LEU A 149 33.55 7.89 23.19
CA LEU A 149 32.29 8.59 22.99
C LEU A 149 32.07 9.06 21.54
N VAL A 150 33.14 9.33 20.78
CA VAL A 150 33.00 9.79 19.37
C VAL A 150 32.38 8.70 18.51
N TRP A 151 32.76 7.43 18.73
CA TRP A 151 32.19 6.29 18.00
C TRP A 151 30.73 6.04 18.37
N ALA A 152 30.40 6.16 19.66
CA ALA A 152 29.01 6.09 20.12
C ALA A 152 28.15 7.22 19.51
N ALA A 153 28.70 8.43 19.40
CA ALA A 153 28.04 9.56 18.75
C ALA A 153 27.82 9.32 17.26
N ILE A 154 28.81 8.78 16.53
CA ILE A 154 28.68 8.45 15.10
C ILE A 154 27.57 7.42 14.87
N ILE A 155 27.57 6.32 15.66
CA ILE A 155 26.53 5.29 15.56
C ILE A 155 25.16 5.90 15.89
N SER A 156 25.07 6.70 16.96
CA SER A 156 23.81 7.34 17.35
C SER A 156 23.28 8.27 16.26
N LEU A 157 24.14 9.05 15.62
CA LEU A 157 23.77 9.94 14.50
C LEU A 157 23.31 9.16 13.27
N LEU A 158 23.95 8.02 12.96
CA LEU A 158 23.54 7.12 11.88
C LEU A 158 22.10 6.63 12.10
N PHE A 159 21.80 6.11 13.30
CA PHE A 159 20.46 5.65 13.67
C PHE A 159 19.45 6.81 13.73
N MET A 160 19.84 7.97 14.25
CA MET A 160 18.96 9.14 14.34
C MET A 160 18.63 9.70 12.96
N GLY A 161 19.60 9.77 12.04
CA GLY A 161 19.38 10.18 10.66
C GLY A 161 18.47 9.21 9.91
N SER A 162 18.69 7.91 10.10
CA SER A 162 17.81 6.84 9.60
C SER A 162 16.38 7.02 10.10
N ALA A 163 16.19 7.18 11.42
CA ALA A 163 14.88 7.38 12.02
C ALA A 163 14.20 8.67 11.54
N ALA A 164 14.93 9.78 11.45
CA ALA A 164 14.40 11.05 10.97
C ALA A 164 13.97 10.96 9.49
N TYR A 165 14.77 10.30 8.65
CA TYR A 165 14.42 10.01 7.26
C TYR A 165 13.12 9.20 7.19
N HIS A 166 12.97 8.16 8.02
CA HIS A 166 11.75 7.36 8.09
C HIS A 166 10.54 8.15 8.59
N VAL A 167 10.69 9.00 9.61
CA VAL A 167 9.61 9.87 10.09
C VAL A 167 9.18 10.87 9.01
N TYR A 168 10.13 11.41 8.25
CA TYR A 168 9.85 12.32 7.15
C TYR A 168 9.13 11.62 5.98
N GLN A 169 9.64 10.46 5.56
CA GLN A 169 9.02 9.61 4.54
C GLN A 169 7.58 9.20 4.93
N ASN A 170 7.39 8.71 6.15
CA ASN A 170 6.08 8.24 6.63
C ASN A 170 5.04 9.37 6.68
N ARG A 171 5.47 10.62 6.90
CA ARG A 171 4.59 11.80 6.84
C ARG A 171 4.17 12.19 5.42
N ARG A 172 4.95 11.82 4.40
CA ARG A 172 4.68 12.12 2.99
C ARG A 172 3.77 11.08 2.31
N MET A 173 3.53 9.94 2.96
CA MET A 173 2.78 8.80 2.42
C MET A 173 1.26 8.84 2.70
N ARG A 174 0.68 9.98 3.11
CA ARG A 174 -0.78 10.07 3.32
C ARG A 174 -1.52 9.89 1.99
N LEU A 175 -2.20 8.76 1.78
CA LEU A 175 -2.91 8.46 0.54
C LEU A 175 -4.24 9.20 0.42
N GLY A 176 -4.45 9.80 -0.75
CA GLY A 176 -5.69 10.49 -1.15
C GLY A 176 -5.46 11.87 -1.76
N GLU A 177 -4.26 12.45 -1.63
CA GLU A 177 -3.94 13.77 -2.18
C GLU A 177 -3.32 13.73 -3.59
N THR A 178 -2.92 12.56 -4.09
CA THR A 178 -2.17 12.44 -5.35
C THR A 178 -3.00 11.83 -6.47
N ASP A 179 -2.92 12.39 -7.68
CA ASP A 179 -3.69 11.94 -8.86
C ASP A 179 -3.40 10.49 -9.33
N LYS A 180 -2.33 9.87 -8.84
CA LYS A 180 -1.84 8.56 -9.27
C LYS A 180 -1.55 7.63 -8.08
N PRO A 181 -1.69 6.30 -8.24
CA PRO A 181 -1.32 5.35 -7.20
C PRO A 181 0.20 5.36 -6.94
N PRO A 182 0.65 4.97 -5.73
CA PRO A 182 2.05 5.06 -5.30
C PRO A 182 3.06 4.37 -6.21
N GLU A 183 2.62 3.37 -6.95
CA GLU A 183 3.45 2.56 -7.85
C GLU A 183 3.78 3.27 -9.17
N LEU A 184 3.09 4.38 -9.46
CA LEU A 184 3.24 5.18 -10.67
C LEU A 184 3.82 6.59 -10.39
N MET A 185 4.26 6.83 -9.16
CA MET A 185 4.98 8.04 -8.77
C MET A 185 6.48 7.76 -8.89
N GLU A 186 7.08 8.11 -10.02
CA GLU A 186 8.54 8.18 -10.17
C GLU A 186 9.15 9.37 -9.40
#